data_AF-A0A7J3Z843-F1
#
_entry.id   AF-A0A7J3Z843-F1
#
_cell.length_a   1.000
_cell.length_b   1.000
_cell.length_c   1.000
_cell.angle_alpha   90.00
_cell.angle_beta   90.00
_cell.angle_gamma   90.00
#
_symmetry.space_group_name_H-M   'P 1'
#
loop_
_entity.id
_entity.type
_entity.pdbx_description
1 polymer ?
#
loop_
_entity_poly.entity_id
_entity_poly.type
_entity_poly.pdbx_seq_one_letter_code
_entity_poly.pdbx_strand_id
1 'polypeptide(L)'
;MSSSEVRDTVLEGLGKLRTASLLQIITSILLVISLIIIISSLLPTIEAFATAPGSASALTVGLVIAGGVLMFIAIILLLVAVFAFLLPSVSRFALWRPADFSAASTLMKVGYIGGAVLLIIAIPLTFVGVGVVLLVIGSLIMFIGLIGNALYFAKLRDLFNTSAFLLAALFLFMLPIVAWIFSYVEAGSLANKIESGEVKL
;
A
#
# COMPACT_ATOMS: atom_id res chain seq x y z
N MET A 1 20.24 21.42 -9.68
CA MET A 1 19.30 21.01 -10.73
C MET A 1 18.83 22.25 -11.45
N SER A 2 18.75 22.20 -12.77
CA SER A 2 18.11 23.25 -13.58
C SER A 2 16.58 23.26 -13.35
N SER A 3 15.90 24.34 -13.68
CA SER A 3 14.43 24.44 -13.52
C SER A 3 13.68 23.34 -14.30
N SER A 4 14.18 22.94 -15.47
CA SER A 4 13.63 21.82 -16.24
C SER A 4 13.87 20.47 -15.53
N GLU A 5 15.07 20.23 -15.00
CA GLU A 5 15.37 18.99 -14.25
C GLU A 5 14.51 18.85 -12.99
N VAL A 6 14.25 19.96 -12.29
CA VAL A 6 13.36 19.99 -11.12
C VAL A 6 11.95 19.61 -11.51
N ARG A 7 11.43 20.25 -12.57
CA ARG A 7 10.09 19.96 -13.10
C ARG A 7 9.95 18.49 -13.47
N ASP A 8 10.88 17.94 -14.23
CA ASP A 8 10.83 16.55 -14.69
C ASP A 8 10.89 15.57 -13.51
N THR A 9 11.71 15.87 -12.50
CA THR A 9 11.82 15.03 -11.29
C THR A 9 10.52 15.02 -10.48
N VAL A 10 9.88 16.18 -10.33
CA VAL A 10 8.59 16.29 -9.61
C VAL A 10 7.48 15.59 -10.39
N LEU A 11 7.40 15.79 -11.71
CA LEU A 11 6.40 15.12 -12.56
C LEU A 11 6.59 13.60 -12.56
N GLU A 12 7.82 13.10 -12.62
CA GLU A 12 8.09 11.67 -12.50
C GLU A 12 7.67 11.14 -11.12
N GLY A 13 7.95 11.89 -10.06
CA GLY A 13 7.51 11.57 -8.70
C GLY A 13 5.99 11.47 -8.59
N LEU A 14 5.26 12.48 -9.07
CA LEU A 14 3.79 12.51 -9.08
C LEU A 14 3.19 11.42 -9.95
N GLY A 15 3.76 11.17 -11.13
CA GLY A 15 3.34 10.09 -12.02
C GLY A 15 3.45 8.71 -11.36
N LYS A 16 4.58 8.45 -10.70
CA LYS A 16 4.76 7.20 -9.93
C LYS A 16 3.84 7.12 -8.73
N LEU A 17 3.60 8.24 -8.03
CA LEU A 17 2.63 8.28 -6.94
C LEU A 17 1.23 7.93 -7.43
N ARG A 18 0.80 8.53 -8.55
CA ARG A 18 -0.49 8.26 -9.17
C ARG A 18 -0.65 6.78 -9.54
N THR A 19 0.36 6.17 -10.17
CA THR A 19 0.32 4.74 -10.49
C THR A 19 0.32 3.87 -9.24
N ALA A 20 1.12 4.21 -8.22
CA ALA A 20 1.10 3.52 -6.94
C ALA A 20 -0.29 3.57 -6.30
N SER A 21 -0.90 4.75 -6.23
CA SER A 21 -2.22 4.95 -5.65
C SER A 21 -3.31 4.19 -6.40
N LEU A 22 -3.25 4.14 -7.73
CA LEU A 22 -4.17 3.33 -8.54
C LEU A 22 -4.05 1.84 -8.22
N LEU A 23 -2.82 1.33 -8.17
CA LEU A 23 -2.58 -0.08 -7.83
C LEU A 23 -3.02 -0.40 -6.40
N GLN A 24 -2.84 0.52 -5.45
CA GLN A 24 -3.31 0.38 -4.08
C GLN A 24 -4.84 0.34 -3.98
N ILE A 25 -5.55 1.14 -4.78
CA ILE A 25 -7.03 1.11 -4.86
C ILE A 25 -7.49 -0.26 -5.38
N ILE A 26 -6.94 -0.72 -6.51
CA ILE A 26 -7.27 -2.02 -7.12
C ILE A 26 -6.98 -3.15 -6.13
N THR A 27 -5.81 -3.12 -5.50
CA THR A 27 -5.39 -4.08 -4.48
C THR A 27 -6.37 -4.12 -3.31
N SER A 28 -6.77 -2.96 -2.80
CA SER A 28 -7.71 -2.86 -1.67
C SER A 28 -9.06 -3.47 -2.02
N ILE A 29 -9.56 -3.22 -3.24
CA ILE A 29 -10.81 -3.82 -3.74
C ILE A 29 -10.68 -5.35 -3.82
N LEU A 30 -9.59 -5.86 -4.40
CA LEU A 30 -9.36 -7.30 -4.53
C LEU A 30 -9.24 -7.99 -3.17
N LEU A 31 -8.56 -7.38 -2.20
CA LEU A 31 -8.47 -7.89 -0.83
C LEU A 31 -9.84 -7.96 -0.16
N VAL A 32 -10.66 -6.90 -0.29
CA VAL A 32 -12.03 -6.89 0.28
C VAL A 32 -12.89 -7.97 -0.35
N ILE A 33 -12.88 -8.09 -1.69
CA ILE A 33 -13.66 -9.12 -2.39
C ILE A 33 -13.20 -10.52 -1.99
N SER A 34 -11.88 -10.77 -1.97
CA SER A 34 -11.30 -12.03 -1.55
C SER A 34 -11.71 -12.40 -0.12
N LEU A 35 -11.64 -11.42 0.80
CA LEU A 35 -12.03 -11.61 2.19
C LEU A 35 -13.53 -11.93 2.31
N ILE A 36 -14.39 -11.23 1.57
CA ILE A 36 -15.83 -11.52 1.54
C ILE A 36 -16.07 -12.96 1.06
N ILE A 37 -15.42 -13.40 -0.03
CA ILE A 37 -15.56 -14.78 -0.54
C ILE A 37 -15.13 -15.81 0.51
N ILE A 38 -13.97 -15.60 1.16
CA ILE A 38 -13.43 -16.52 2.16
C ILE A 38 -14.33 -16.55 3.40
N ILE A 39 -14.70 -15.41 3.96
CA ILE A 39 -15.55 -15.36 5.16
C ILE A 39 -16.93 -15.97 4.88
N SER A 40 -17.55 -15.61 3.76
CA SER A 40 -18.88 -16.12 3.38
C SER A 40 -18.88 -17.62 3.11
N SER A 41 -17.76 -18.19 2.66
CA SER A 41 -17.62 -19.64 2.47
C SER A 41 -17.25 -20.37 3.77
N LEU A 42 -16.54 -19.75 4.70
CA LEU A 42 -16.16 -20.39 5.97
C LEU A 42 -17.31 -20.44 6.99
N LEU A 43 -18.16 -19.41 7.08
CA LEU A 43 -19.26 -19.36 8.06
C LEU A 43 -20.15 -20.62 8.04
N PRO A 44 -20.72 -21.02 6.87
CA PRO A 44 -21.58 -22.21 6.80
C PRO A 44 -20.81 -23.51 7.10
N THR A 45 -19.52 -23.52 6.83
CA THR A 45 -18.66 -24.70 6.98
C THR A 45 -18.33 -24.96 8.45
N ILE A 46 -18.21 -23.92 9.26
CA ILE A 46 -18.01 -24.03 10.71
C ILE A 46 -19.27 -24.60 11.37
N GLU A 47 -20.46 -24.14 10.97
CA GLU A 47 -21.75 -24.66 11.44
C GLU A 47 -21.97 -26.12 11.02
N ALA A 48 -21.64 -26.45 9.77
CA ALA A 48 -21.71 -27.81 9.25
C ALA A 48 -20.69 -28.75 9.92
N PHE A 49 -19.49 -28.27 10.24
CA PHE A 49 -18.47 -29.08 10.93
C PHE A 49 -18.90 -29.45 12.36
N ALA A 50 -19.60 -28.54 13.06
CA ALA A 50 -20.13 -28.80 14.39
C ALA A 50 -21.24 -29.87 14.42
N THR A 51 -21.95 -30.05 13.30
CA THR A 51 -23.11 -30.96 13.20
C THR A 51 -22.80 -32.26 12.45
N ALA A 52 -21.89 -32.23 11.47
CA ALA A 52 -21.45 -33.39 10.69
C ALA A 52 -20.00 -33.20 10.19
N PRO A 53 -18.99 -33.64 10.96
CA PRO A 53 -17.58 -33.51 10.59
C PRO A 53 -17.28 -34.21 9.25
N GLY A 54 -16.69 -33.48 8.30
CA GLY A 54 -16.30 -34.02 6.98
C GLY A 54 -17.25 -33.70 5.82
N SER A 55 -18.34 -32.97 6.05
CA SER A 55 -19.34 -32.63 5.03
C SER A 55 -19.04 -31.35 4.22
N ALA A 56 -17.77 -30.94 4.11
CA ALA A 56 -17.41 -29.77 3.31
C ALA A 56 -17.74 -30.02 1.84
N SER A 57 -18.67 -29.23 1.28
CA SER A 57 -19.06 -29.37 -0.11
C SER A 57 -17.89 -29.02 -1.04
N ALA A 58 -17.79 -29.68 -2.20
CA ALA A 58 -16.79 -29.35 -3.21
C ALA A 58 -16.88 -27.86 -3.65
N LEU A 59 -18.08 -27.28 -3.60
CA LEU A 59 -18.32 -25.86 -3.85
C LEU A 59 -17.63 -24.96 -2.82
N THR A 60 -17.71 -25.30 -1.54
CA THR A 60 -17.02 -24.58 -0.45
C THR A 60 -15.51 -24.57 -0.67
N VAL A 61 -14.92 -25.74 -0.95
CA VAL A 61 -13.48 -25.87 -1.19
C VAL A 61 -13.08 -25.04 -2.42
N GLY A 62 -13.87 -25.09 -3.49
CA GLY A 62 -13.65 -24.28 -4.69
C GLY A 62 -13.67 -22.77 -4.42
N LEU A 63 -14.61 -22.27 -3.61
CA LEU A 63 -14.70 -20.85 -3.24
C LEU A 63 -13.53 -20.40 -2.36
N VAL A 64 -13.10 -21.22 -1.40
CA VAL A 64 -11.92 -20.92 -0.57
C VAL A 64 -10.66 -20.83 -1.43
N ILE A 65 -10.47 -21.78 -2.37
CA ILE A 65 -9.34 -21.75 -3.31
C ILE A 65 -9.41 -20.50 -4.18
N ALA A 66 -10.57 -20.18 -4.77
CA ALA A 66 -10.74 -18.99 -5.60
C ALA A 66 -10.46 -17.69 -4.81
N GLY A 67 -10.97 -17.60 -3.58
CA GLY A 67 -10.68 -16.49 -2.67
C GLY A 67 -9.19 -16.38 -2.35
N GLY A 68 -8.52 -17.50 -2.08
CA GLY A 68 -7.08 -17.56 -1.83
C GLY A 68 -6.24 -17.13 -3.03
N VAL A 69 -6.60 -17.54 -4.24
CA VAL A 69 -5.94 -17.08 -5.48
C VAL A 69 -6.11 -15.58 -5.68
N LEU A 70 -7.31 -15.03 -5.47
CA LEU A 70 -7.53 -13.59 -5.53
C LEU A 70 -6.71 -12.83 -4.47
N MET A 71 -6.62 -13.36 -3.25
CA MET A 71 -5.79 -12.78 -2.19
C MET A 71 -4.32 -12.74 -2.61
N PHE A 72 -3.82 -13.84 -3.18
CA PHE A 72 -2.45 -13.96 -3.65
C PHE A 72 -2.13 -12.93 -4.75
N ILE A 73 -3.02 -12.78 -5.74
CA ILE A 73 -2.90 -11.75 -6.79
C ILE A 73 -2.87 -10.35 -6.17
N ALA A 74 -3.76 -10.07 -5.20
CA ALA A 74 -3.80 -8.77 -4.53
C ALA A 74 -2.50 -8.49 -3.77
N ILE A 75 -1.92 -9.48 -3.09
CA ILE A 75 -0.63 -9.33 -2.40
C ILE A 75 0.49 -9.02 -3.40
N ILE A 76 0.54 -9.70 -4.55
CA ILE A 76 1.54 -9.38 -5.59
C ILE A 76 1.37 -7.93 -6.08
N LEU A 77 0.15 -7.51 -6.36
CA LEU A 77 -0.13 -6.13 -6.78
C LEU A 77 0.24 -5.11 -5.69
N LEU A 78 0.01 -5.42 -4.42
CA LEU A 78 0.43 -4.61 -3.29
C LEU A 78 1.95 -4.40 -3.30
N LEU A 79 2.70 -5.49 -3.45
CA LEU A 79 4.16 -5.47 -3.50
C LEU A 79 4.65 -4.64 -4.69
N VAL A 80 4.06 -4.83 -5.87
CA VAL A 80 4.39 -4.01 -7.06
C VAL A 80 4.08 -2.54 -6.81
N ALA A 81 2.92 -2.21 -6.25
CA ALA A 81 2.53 -0.83 -5.93
C ALA A 81 3.55 -0.16 -4.99
N VAL A 82 3.97 -0.86 -3.94
CA VAL A 82 4.91 -0.33 -2.95
C VAL A 82 6.34 -0.24 -3.51
N PHE A 83 6.88 -1.34 -4.04
CA PHE A 83 8.30 -1.42 -4.39
C PHE A 83 8.63 -0.84 -5.76
N ALA A 84 7.74 -0.96 -6.75
CA ALA A 84 8.02 -0.48 -8.10
C ALA A 84 7.60 0.99 -8.31
N PHE A 85 6.61 1.48 -7.55
CA PHE A 85 6.04 2.82 -7.79
C PHE A 85 6.14 3.74 -6.58
N LEU A 86 5.71 3.31 -5.40
CA LEU A 86 5.64 4.17 -4.22
C LEU A 86 7.04 4.54 -3.68
N LEU A 87 7.91 3.55 -3.42
CA LEU A 87 9.26 3.79 -2.94
C LEU A 87 10.09 4.61 -3.95
N PRO A 88 10.04 4.32 -5.26
CA PRO A 88 10.70 5.16 -6.25
C PRO A 88 10.12 6.58 -6.33
N SER A 89 8.80 6.75 -6.16
CA SER A 89 8.19 8.09 -6.10
C SER A 89 8.80 8.93 -4.97
N VAL A 90 8.83 8.39 -3.74
CA VAL A 90 9.40 9.10 -2.59
C VAL A 90 10.89 9.37 -2.77
N SER A 91 11.63 8.45 -3.44
CA SER A 91 13.03 8.69 -3.74
C SER A 91 13.26 9.86 -4.70
N ARG A 92 12.36 10.08 -5.69
CA ARG A 92 12.43 11.24 -6.59
C ARG A 92 12.19 12.55 -5.84
N PHE A 93 11.20 12.57 -4.95
CA PHE A 93 10.97 13.73 -4.09
C PHE A 93 12.12 14.00 -3.11
N ALA A 94 12.76 12.95 -2.59
CA ALA A 94 13.95 13.08 -1.76
C ALA A 94 15.18 13.59 -2.52
N LEU A 95 15.30 13.36 -3.83
CA LEU A 95 16.36 13.95 -4.65
C LEU A 95 16.14 15.45 -4.86
N TRP A 96 14.89 15.88 -5.05
CA TRP A 96 14.56 17.29 -5.21
C TRP A 96 14.65 18.08 -3.89
N ARG A 97 14.08 17.55 -2.81
CA ARG A 97 14.10 18.17 -1.47
C ARG A 97 14.48 17.17 -0.39
N PRO A 98 15.79 16.92 -0.19
CA PRO A 98 16.28 15.94 0.79
C PRO A 98 15.88 16.28 2.23
N ALA A 99 15.90 17.57 2.59
CA ALA A 99 15.59 18.04 3.94
C ALA A 99 14.14 17.70 4.36
N ASP A 100 13.20 17.71 3.42
CA ASP A 100 11.78 17.48 3.70
C ASP A 100 11.41 16.00 3.64
N PHE A 101 12.04 15.23 2.73
CA PHE A 101 11.60 13.86 2.40
C PHE A 101 12.54 12.74 2.85
N SER A 102 13.76 13.03 3.32
CA SER A 102 14.71 12.00 3.75
C SER A 102 14.18 11.11 4.88
N ALA A 103 13.53 11.70 5.88
CA ALA A 103 12.91 10.95 6.97
C ALA A 103 11.80 10.01 6.46
N ALA A 104 10.85 10.54 5.69
CA ALA A 104 9.76 9.75 5.13
C ALA A 104 10.29 8.61 4.23
N SER A 105 11.27 8.90 3.37
CA SER A 105 11.91 7.90 2.50
C SER A 105 12.57 6.78 3.31
N THR A 106 13.31 7.12 4.35
CA THR A 106 14.00 6.14 5.20
C THR A 106 12.99 5.28 5.97
N LEU A 107 11.96 5.88 6.57
CA LEU A 107 10.90 5.14 7.27
C LEU A 107 10.18 4.17 6.32
N MET A 108 9.83 4.62 5.12
CA MET A 108 9.16 3.76 4.13
C MET A 108 10.06 2.62 3.66
N LYS A 109 11.34 2.90 3.36
CA LYS A 109 12.29 1.87 2.92
C LYS A 109 12.52 0.84 4.02
N VAL A 110 12.88 1.27 5.22
CA VAL A 110 13.14 0.37 6.34
C VAL A 110 11.88 -0.41 6.72
N GLY A 111 10.74 0.28 6.80
CA GLY A 111 9.47 -0.32 7.17
C GLY A 111 8.96 -1.34 6.15
N TYR A 112 8.89 -0.97 4.87
CA TYR A 112 8.38 -1.88 3.86
C TYR A 112 9.38 -2.96 3.47
N ILE A 113 10.66 -2.63 3.23
CA ILE A 113 11.67 -3.65 2.87
C ILE A 113 11.92 -4.57 4.07
N GLY A 114 12.22 -4.00 5.23
CA GLY A 114 12.52 -4.78 6.44
C GLY A 114 11.33 -5.62 6.89
N GLY A 115 10.13 -5.04 6.88
CA GLY A 115 8.89 -5.74 7.21
C GLY A 115 8.60 -6.88 6.24
N ALA A 116 8.69 -6.64 4.92
CA ALA A 116 8.45 -7.67 3.91
C ALA A 116 9.44 -8.83 4.02
N VAL A 117 10.73 -8.55 4.17
CA VAL A 117 11.76 -9.58 4.33
C VAL A 117 11.48 -10.43 5.57
N LEU A 118 11.15 -9.80 6.70
CA LEU A 118 10.81 -10.52 7.93
C LEU A 118 9.57 -11.39 7.76
N LEU A 119 8.51 -10.89 7.11
CA LEU A 119 7.29 -11.67 6.87
C LEU A 119 7.57 -12.88 5.96
N ILE A 120 8.38 -12.72 4.91
CA ILE A 120 8.75 -13.83 4.02
C ILE A 120 9.51 -14.91 4.79
N ILE A 121 10.46 -14.52 5.64
CA ILE A 121 11.23 -15.45 6.48
C ILE A 121 10.33 -16.09 7.54
N ALA A 122 9.35 -15.36 8.06
CA ALA A 122 8.47 -15.85 9.11
C ALA A 122 7.59 -17.03 8.65
N ILE A 123 7.13 -17.04 7.39
CA ILE A 123 6.23 -18.09 6.83
C ILE A 123 6.78 -19.52 7.04
N PRO A 124 8.00 -19.88 6.58
CA PRO A 124 8.55 -21.21 6.83
C PRO A 124 8.87 -21.46 8.31
N LEU A 125 9.23 -20.43 9.07
CA LEU A 125 9.53 -20.54 10.50
C LEU A 125 8.27 -20.75 11.36
N THR A 126 7.08 -20.48 10.83
CA THR A 126 5.81 -20.69 11.56
C THR A 126 5.59 -22.15 11.92
N PHE A 127 6.09 -23.10 11.11
CA PHE A 127 6.01 -24.53 11.39
C PHE A 127 6.82 -24.96 12.62
N VAL A 128 7.79 -24.14 13.04
CA VAL A 128 8.66 -24.39 14.21
C VAL A 128 8.23 -23.53 15.40
N GLY A 129 7.07 -22.85 15.33
CA GLY A 129 6.51 -21.99 16.39
C GLY A 129 7.14 -20.59 16.50
N VAL A 130 8.44 -20.45 16.19
CA VAL A 130 9.16 -19.15 16.22
C VAL A 130 8.62 -18.15 15.20
N GLY A 131 8.06 -18.62 14.08
CA GLY A 131 7.53 -17.76 13.02
C GLY A 131 6.42 -16.82 13.48
N VAL A 132 5.63 -17.17 14.50
CA VAL A 132 4.56 -16.27 15.00
C VAL A 132 5.15 -14.97 15.55
N VAL A 133 6.25 -15.04 16.31
CA VAL A 133 6.93 -13.87 16.86
C VAL A 133 7.50 -13.01 15.72
N LEU A 134 8.11 -13.63 14.71
CA LEU A 134 8.61 -12.94 13.51
C LEU A 134 7.50 -12.29 12.69
N LEU A 135 6.32 -12.92 12.56
CA LEU A 135 5.15 -12.33 11.91
C LEU A 135 4.70 -11.05 12.61
N VAL A 136 4.65 -11.07 13.95
CA VAL A 136 4.29 -9.89 14.75
C VAL A 136 5.32 -8.78 14.55
N ILE A 137 6.62 -9.07 14.68
CA ILE A 137 7.69 -8.08 14.52
C ILE A 137 7.70 -7.51 13.09
N GLY A 138 7.59 -8.37 12.08
CA GLY A 138 7.52 -7.95 10.67
C GLY A 138 6.33 -7.06 10.38
N SER A 139 5.17 -7.36 10.98
CA SER A 139 3.95 -6.54 10.87
C SER A 139 4.14 -5.17 11.53
N LEU A 140 4.77 -5.11 12.70
CA LEU A 140 5.09 -3.84 13.37
C LEU A 140 6.05 -2.99 12.53
N ILE A 141 7.04 -3.60 11.90
CA ILE A 141 7.98 -2.89 11.02
C ILE A 141 7.27 -2.40 9.75
N MET A 142 6.36 -3.19 9.16
CA MET A 142 5.51 -2.70 8.07
C MET A 142 4.64 -1.50 8.49
N PHE A 143 4.15 -1.49 9.73
CA PHE A 143 3.39 -0.36 10.27
C PHE A 143 4.23 0.92 10.34
N ILE A 144 5.53 0.82 10.65
CA ILE A 144 6.48 1.95 10.55
C ILE A 144 6.55 2.48 9.10
N GLY A 145 6.51 1.59 8.11
CA GLY A 145 6.43 1.98 6.69
C GLY A 145 5.17 2.78 6.37
N LEU A 146 4.03 2.40 6.96
CA LEU A 146 2.76 3.11 6.83
C LEU A 146 2.82 4.51 7.46
N ILE A 147 3.49 4.67 8.60
CA ILE A 147 3.76 5.98 9.20
C ILE A 147 4.61 6.83 8.25
N GLY A 148 5.60 6.23 7.58
CA GLY A 148 6.39 6.88 6.54
C GLY A 148 5.52 7.43 5.39
N ASN A 149 4.51 6.69 4.95
CA ASN A 149 3.54 7.18 3.94
C ASN A 149 2.73 8.38 4.45
N ALA A 150 2.26 8.35 5.70
CA ALA A 150 1.51 9.46 6.27
C ALA A 150 2.37 10.73 6.34
N LEU A 151 3.63 10.61 6.74
CA LEU A 151 4.60 11.71 6.72
C LEU A 151 4.86 12.21 5.30
N TYR A 152 5.00 11.30 4.34
CA TYR A 152 5.18 11.65 2.94
C TYR A 152 4.00 12.50 2.41
N PHE A 153 2.76 12.10 2.71
CA PHE A 153 1.58 12.90 2.35
C PHE A 153 1.50 14.23 3.07
N ALA A 154 1.85 14.28 4.36
CA ALA A 154 1.92 15.55 5.10
C ALA A 154 2.92 16.53 4.46
N LYS A 155 4.09 16.03 4.03
CA LYS A 155 5.10 16.85 3.35
C LYS A 155 4.66 17.31 1.96
N LEU A 156 3.97 16.47 1.20
CA LEU A 156 3.36 16.90 -0.06
C LEU A 156 2.30 17.99 0.14
N ARG A 157 1.49 17.89 1.21
CA ARG A 157 0.54 18.93 1.59
C ARG A 157 1.26 20.24 1.90
N ASP A 158 2.33 20.22 2.69
CA ASP A 158 3.07 21.44 3.03
C ASP A 158 3.70 22.11 1.80
N LEU A 159 4.12 21.33 0.81
CA LEU A 159 4.77 21.84 -0.41
C LEU A 159 3.78 22.38 -1.46
N PHE A 160 2.69 21.65 -1.69
CA PHE A 160 1.71 22.01 -2.71
C PHE A 160 0.49 22.75 -2.15
N ASN A 161 0.44 22.94 -0.83
CA ASN A 161 -0.65 23.58 -0.09
C ASN A 161 -2.04 23.00 -0.43
N THR A 162 -2.13 21.67 -0.57
CA THR A 162 -3.36 21.00 -0.97
C THR A 162 -3.96 20.17 0.16
N SER A 163 -5.26 20.36 0.42
CA SER A 163 -5.98 19.67 1.50
C SER A 163 -6.18 18.18 1.21
N ALA A 164 -6.19 17.77 -0.06
CA ALA A 164 -6.37 16.38 -0.43
C ALA A 164 -5.25 15.47 0.12
N PHE A 165 -4.00 15.93 0.15
CA PHE A 165 -2.92 15.15 0.76
C PHE A 165 -3.01 15.09 2.29
N LEU A 166 -3.55 16.12 2.94
CA LEU A 166 -3.85 16.05 4.38
C LEU A 166 -4.92 14.99 4.66
N LEU A 167 -5.98 14.97 3.86
CA LEU A 167 -7.02 13.95 3.96
C LEU A 167 -6.46 12.56 3.68
N ALA A 168 -5.58 12.42 2.68
CA ALA A 168 -4.89 11.16 2.40
C ALA A 168 -4.07 10.68 3.62
N ALA A 169 -3.33 11.57 4.28
CA ALA A 169 -2.56 11.22 5.48
C ALA A 169 -3.46 10.76 6.65
N LEU A 170 -4.58 11.45 6.88
CA LEU A 170 -5.53 11.14 7.97
C LEU A 170 -6.29 9.83 7.70
N PHE A 171 -6.83 9.66 6.50
CA PHE A 171 -7.61 8.48 6.14
C PHE A 171 -6.76 7.23 5.94
N LEU A 172 -5.43 7.35 5.82
CA LEU A 172 -4.55 6.22 5.56
C LEU A 172 -4.71 5.08 6.58
N PHE A 173 -4.99 5.42 7.84
CA PHE A 173 -5.15 4.44 8.93
C PHE A 173 -6.58 3.92 9.09
N MET A 174 -7.59 4.75 8.78
CA MET A 174 -8.99 4.41 9.02
C MET A 174 -9.68 3.83 7.79
N LEU A 175 -9.42 4.42 6.62
CA LEU A 175 -10.02 4.06 5.34
C LEU A 175 -8.93 4.15 4.25
N PRO A 176 -8.01 3.16 4.19
CA PRO A 176 -6.88 3.18 3.27
C PRO A 176 -7.30 3.41 1.82
N ILE A 177 -8.40 2.79 1.38
CA ILE A 177 -8.94 2.95 0.03
C ILE A 177 -9.27 4.42 -0.28
N VAL A 178 -9.86 5.15 0.67
CA VAL A 178 -10.23 6.57 0.51
C VAL A 178 -8.97 7.43 0.45
N ALA A 179 -7.96 7.14 1.28
CA ALA A 179 -6.68 7.84 1.24
C ALA A 179 -6.00 7.74 -0.12
N TRP A 180 -5.99 6.53 -0.71
CA TRP A 180 -5.39 6.32 -2.02
C TRP A 180 -6.18 6.99 -3.16
N ILE A 181 -7.51 7.09 -3.05
CA ILE A 181 -8.33 7.87 -4.00
C ILE A 181 -7.93 9.35 -3.97
N PHE A 182 -7.83 9.96 -2.79
CA PHE A 182 -7.40 11.35 -2.67
C PHE A 182 -6.00 11.56 -3.25
N SER A 183 -5.06 10.67 -2.90
CA SER A 183 -3.71 10.72 -3.46
C SER A 183 -3.69 10.59 -4.99
N TYR A 184 -4.50 9.70 -5.57
CA TYR A 184 -4.59 9.51 -7.01
C TYR A 184 -5.09 10.77 -7.74
N VAL A 185 -6.21 11.34 -7.27
CA VAL A 185 -6.83 12.52 -7.88
C VAL A 185 -5.89 13.72 -7.76
N GLU A 186 -5.31 13.92 -6.59
CA GLU A 186 -4.45 15.08 -6.32
C GLU A 186 -3.13 14.99 -7.09
N ALA A 187 -2.49 13.83 -7.15
CA ALA A 187 -1.27 13.65 -7.93
C ALA A 187 -1.50 13.93 -9.42
N GLY A 188 -2.66 13.52 -9.96
CA GLY A 188 -3.05 13.84 -11.34
C GLY A 188 -3.32 15.33 -11.56
N SER A 189 -4.05 15.98 -10.63
CA SER A 189 -4.34 17.41 -10.73
C SER A 189 -3.07 18.25 -10.68
N LEU A 190 -2.15 17.95 -9.76
CA LEU A 190 -0.88 18.67 -9.62
C LEU A 190 0.04 18.47 -10.82
N ALA A 191 0.12 17.25 -11.36
CA ALA A 191 0.91 17.01 -12.57
C ALA A 191 0.42 17.90 -13.73
N ASN A 192 -0.89 17.94 -13.96
CA ASN A 192 -1.47 18.78 -15.01
C ASN A 192 -1.21 20.29 -14.78
N LYS A 193 -1.28 20.77 -13.54
CA LYS A 193 -1.02 22.19 -13.18
C LYS A 193 0.45 22.58 -13.36
N ILE A 194 1.37 21.65 -13.07
CA ILE A 194 2.80 21.86 -13.30
C ILE A 194 3.10 21.86 -14.81
N GLU A 195 2.44 21.00 -15.58
CA GLU A 195 2.58 20.96 -17.03
C GLU A 195 2.03 22.20 -17.73
N SER A 196 0.91 22.75 -17.23
CA SER A 196 0.31 24.00 -17.73
C SER A 196 1.07 25.27 -17.30
N GLY A 197 2.02 25.14 -16.36
CA GLY A 197 2.81 26.27 -15.84
C GLY A 197 2.08 27.11 -14.78
N GLU A 198 0.92 26.66 -14.30
CA GLU A 198 0.18 27.30 -13.20
C GLU A 198 0.94 27.22 -11.87
N VAL A 199 1.71 26.15 -11.67
CA VAL A 199 2.57 25.95 -10.49
C VAL A 199 4.04 26.12 -10.90
N LYS A 200 4.71 27.10 -10.32
CA LYS A 200 6.15 27.32 -10.49
C LYS A 200 6.93 26.52 -9.45
N LEU A 201 7.87 25.69 -9.91
CA LEU A 201 8.75 24.84 -9.10
C LEU A 201 10.14 25.45 -8.91
#